data_AF-A0A7S4N8Q6-F1
#
_entry.id   AF-A0A7S4N8Q6-F1
#
_cell.length_a   1.000
_cell.length_b   1.000
_cell.length_c   1.000
_cell.angle_alpha   90.00
_cell.angle_beta   90.00
_cell.angle_gamma   90.00
#
_symmetry.space_group_name_H-M   'P 1'
#
loop_
_entity.id
_entity.type
_entity.pdbx_description
1 polymer ?
#
loop_
_entity_poly.entity_id
_entity_poly.type
_entity_poly.pdbx_seq_one_letter_code
_entity_poly.pdbx_strand_id
1 'polypeptide(L)'
;RTKPSLLSGWSSPTTPHPWSRDNFLSDFGRYAQYVKDEAVQPYRDARGDPCVAPTAEAARLLLEPQNAGRMLFFTNDHENRQFFESLEPHYDVPRPLWHVDGFKVFSAMEQGGSHPFHRHGEAWLGQASGARA
;
A
#
# COMPACT_ATOMS: atom_id res chain seq x y z
N ARG A 1 1.98 -21.77 18.56
CA ARG A 1 1.27 -21.09 17.45
C ARG A 1 0.51 -19.91 18.05
N THR A 2 0.91 -18.68 17.74
CA THR A 2 0.16 -17.47 18.08
C THR A 2 -1.11 -17.40 17.21
N LYS A 3 -2.25 -17.07 17.82
CA LYS A 3 -3.50 -16.84 17.10
C LYS A 3 -3.49 -15.42 16.54
N PRO A 4 -3.98 -15.19 15.30
CA PRO A 4 -4.23 -13.83 14.81
C PRO A 4 -5.06 -13.06 15.83
N SER A 5 -4.64 -11.86 16.15
CA SER A 5 -5.30 -11.00 17.14
C SER A 5 -5.67 -9.69 16.47
N LEU A 6 -6.90 -9.23 16.71
CA LEU A 6 -7.35 -7.91 16.28
C LEU A 6 -7.03 -6.91 17.39
N LEU A 7 -6.19 -5.94 17.10
CA LEU A 7 -5.95 -4.80 17.99
C LEU A 7 -6.97 -3.71 17.68
N SER A 8 -7.65 -3.19 18.69
CA SER A 8 -8.68 -2.14 18.57
C SER A 8 -8.51 -1.06 19.63
N GLY A 9 -9.28 0.03 19.53
CA GLY A 9 -9.22 1.14 20.48
C GLY A 9 -8.05 2.11 20.25
N TRP A 10 -7.35 1.98 19.12
CA TRP A 10 -6.30 2.89 18.70
C TRP A 10 -6.81 3.75 17.53
N SER A 11 -6.86 5.06 17.76
CA SER A 11 -7.17 6.07 16.76
C SER A 11 -5.91 6.89 16.54
N SER A 12 -5.36 6.86 15.32
CA SER A 12 -4.20 7.71 14.99
C SER A 12 -4.59 9.18 15.24
N PRO A 13 -3.94 9.87 16.19
CA PRO A 13 -4.28 11.25 16.51
C PRO A 13 -3.82 12.24 15.42
N THR A 14 -3.07 11.78 14.41
CA THR A 14 -2.30 12.63 13.50
C THR A 14 -2.78 12.65 12.06
N THR A 15 -3.86 11.97 11.66
CA THR A 15 -4.32 12.08 10.27
C THR A 15 -4.84 13.49 9.99
N PRO A 16 -4.13 14.32 9.20
CA PRO A 16 -4.52 15.70 8.98
C PRO A 16 -5.82 15.79 8.16
N HIS A 17 -6.11 14.74 7.38
CA HIS A 17 -7.33 14.57 6.59
C HIS A 17 -7.78 13.11 6.64
N PRO A 18 -9.08 12.81 6.41
CA PRO A 18 -9.57 11.44 6.24
C PRO A 18 -8.86 10.70 5.10
N TRP A 19 -8.63 9.39 5.26
CA TRP A 19 -8.12 8.51 4.20
C TRP A 19 -9.17 8.29 3.10
N SER A 20 -9.31 9.28 2.22
CA SER A 20 -10.05 9.18 0.96
C SER A 20 -9.08 9.02 -0.21
N ARG A 21 -9.57 8.50 -1.34
CA ARG A 21 -8.78 8.43 -2.57
C ARG A 21 -8.25 9.80 -2.97
N ASP A 22 -9.10 10.81 -2.97
CA ASP A 22 -8.75 12.13 -3.49
C ASP A 22 -7.71 12.84 -2.59
N ASN A 23 -7.81 12.69 -1.27
CA ASN A 23 -6.78 13.19 -0.34
C ASN A 23 -5.45 12.43 -0.51
N PHE A 24 -5.52 11.09 -0.62
CA PHE A 24 -4.33 10.28 -0.87
C PHE A 24 -3.62 10.68 -2.17
N LEU A 25 -4.38 10.92 -3.24
CA LEU A 25 -3.81 11.35 -4.51
C LEU A 25 -3.27 12.79 -4.48
N SER A 26 -3.88 13.68 -3.70
CA SER A 26 -3.37 15.03 -3.46
C SER A 26 -2.01 14.99 -2.75
N ASP A 27 -1.91 14.21 -1.66
CA ASP A 27 -0.72 14.19 -0.81
C ASP A 27 0.42 13.38 -1.46
N PHE A 28 0.09 12.27 -2.13
CA PHE A 28 1.07 11.29 -2.59
C PHE A 28 1.10 11.06 -4.11
N GLY A 29 0.29 11.80 -4.89
CA GLY A 29 0.13 11.59 -6.33
C GLY A 29 1.42 11.66 -7.15
N ARG A 30 2.40 12.44 -6.67
CA ARG A 30 3.67 12.70 -7.38
C ARG A 30 4.74 11.61 -7.23
N TYR A 31 4.62 10.71 -6.25
CA TYR A 31 5.68 9.71 -6.00
C TYR A 31 5.71 8.68 -7.12
N ALA A 32 6.89 8.36 -7.63
CA ALA A 32 7.07 7.35 -8.65
C ALA A 32 6.80 5.95 -8.09
N GLN A 33 6.01 5.14 -8.78
CA GLN A 33 5.64 3.77 -8.42
C GLN A 33 5.98 2.82 -9.57
N TYR A 34 6.46 1.63 -9.25
CA TYR A 34 6.44 0.54 -10.22
C TYR A 34 5.00 0.14 -10.51
N VAL A 35 4.68 0.01 -11.79
CA VAL A 35 3.40 -0.53 -12.24
C VAL A 35 3.52 -2.05 -12.20
N LYS A 36 2.74 -2.70 -11.33
CA LYS A 36 2.87 -4.14 -11.05
C LYS A 36 1.64 -4.95 -11.44
N ASP A 37 1.90 -6.19 -11.83
CA ASP A 37 0.88 -7.21 -12.09
C ASP A 37 0.35 -7.87 -10.80
N GLU A 38 -0.58 -8.82 -10.94
CA GLU A 38 -1.16 -9.59 -9.85
C GLU A 38 -0.15 -10.48 -9.09
N ALA A 39 1.02 -10.75 -9.68
CA ALA A 39 2.12 -11.50 -9.08
C ALA A 39 3.15 -10.59 -8.40
N VAL A 40 2.82 -9.29 -8.24
CA VAL A 40 3.68 -8.27 -7.62
C VAL A 40 4.99 -8.07 -8.42
N GLN A 41 4.98 -8.37 -9.72
CA GLN A 41 6.11 -8.13 -10.62
C GLN A 41 5.92 -6.82 -11.39
N PRO A 42 6.96 -5.97 -11.51
CA PRO A 42 6.90 -4.80 -12.37
C PRO A 42 6.67 -5.21 -13.82
N TYR A 43 5.69 -4.58 -14.49
CA TYR A 43 5.62 -4.64 -15.94
C TYR A 43 6.91 -4.09 -16.54
N ARG A 44 7.28 -4.59 -17.71
CA ARG A 44 8.48 -4.16 -18.44
C ARG A 44 8.10 -3.59 -19.79
N ASP A 45 8.80 -2.55 -20.22
CA ASP A 45 8.66 -1.98 -21.54
C ASP A 45 9.34 -2.85 -22.62
N ALA A 46 9.31 -2.40 -23.88
CA ALA A 46 9.92 -3.13 -25.00
C ALA A 46 11.47 -3.28 -24.88
N ARG A 47 12.12 -2.48 -24.02
CA ARG A 47 13.56 -2.56 -23.74
C ARG A 47 13.87 -3.45 -22.53
N GLY A 48 12.84 -3.92 -21.83
CA GLY A 48 12.97 -4.69 -20.60
C GLY A 48 13.08 -3.82 -19.34
N ASP A 49 12.92 -2.50 -19.46
CA ASP A 49 12.98 -1.59 -18.32
C ASP A 49 11.66 -1.63 -17.53
N PRO A 50 11.69 -1.57 -16.18
CA PRO A 50 10.47 -1.53 -15.38
C PRO A 50 9.62 -0.30 -15.72
N CYS A 51 8.32 -0.52 -15.92
CA CYS A 51 7.34 0.53 -16.08
C CYS A 51 7.16 1.28 -14.76
N VAL A 52 7.37 2.59 -14.78
CA VAL A 52 7.23 3.50 -13.63
C VAL A 52 6.21 4.58 -13.97
N ALA A 53 5.30 4.85 -13.03
CA ALA A 53 4.30 5.91 -13.16
C ALA A 53 4.14 6.66 -11.83
N PRO A 54 3.76 7.95 -11.83
CA PRO A 54 3.35 8.63 -10.59
C PRO A 54 2.19 7.88 -9.91
N THR A 55 2.10 7.93 -8.59
CA THR A 55 1.02 7.34 -7.78
C THR A 55 -0.37 7.65 -8.34
N ALA A 56 -0.60 8.89 -8.78
CA ALA A 56 -1.88 9.29 -9.36
C ALA A 56 -2.20 8.53 -10.66
N GLU A 57 -1.21 8.34 -11.52
CA GLU A 57 -1.38 7.58 -12.76
C GLU A 57 -1.48 6.07 -12.50
N ALA A 58 -0.67 5.53 -11.58
CA ALA A 58 -0.76 4.12 -11.18
C ALA A 58 -2.14 3.79 -10.60
N ALA A 59 -2.69 4.67 -9.77
CA ALA A 59 -4.04 4.53 -9.22
C ALA A 59 -5.11 4.67 -10.32
N ARG A 60 -4.92 5.57 -11.29
CA ARG A 60 -5.84 5.70 -12.43
C ARG A 60 -5.85 4.42 -13.27
N LEU A 61 -4.69 3.87 -13.59
CA LEU A 61 -4.53 2.61 -14.34
C LEU A 61 -5.19 1.44 -13.62
N LEU A 62 -5.03 1.34 -12.30
CA LEU A 62 -5.65 0.30 -11.47
C LEU A 62 -7.19 0.29 -11.61
N LEU A 63 -7.81 1.46 -11.76
CA LEU A 63 -9.27 1.62 -11.85
C LEU A 63 -9.81 1.44 -13.27
N GLU A 64 -8.96 1.21 -14.26
CA GLU A 64 -9.41 0.97 -15.63
C GLU A 64 -10.00 -0.45 -15.76
N PRO A 65 -11.19 -0.63 -16.37
CA PRO A 65 -11.85 -1.94 -16.46
C PRO A 65 -11.00 -3.06 -17.08
N GLN A 66 -10.12 -2.73 -18.02
CA GLN A 66 -9.21 -3.69 -18.66
C GLN A 66 -8.13 -4.26 -17.73
N ASN A 67 -7.90 -3.60 -16.60
CA ASN A 67 -6.86 -3.90 -15.62
C ASN A 67 -7.42 -4.52 -14.34
N ALA A 68 -8.75 -4.63 -14.23
CA ALA A 68 -9.43 -5.20 -13.06
C ALA A 68 -8.88 -6.61 -12.76
N GLY A 69 -8.39 -6.80 -11.53
CA GLY A 69 -7.77 -8.04 -11.08
C GLY A 69 -6.42 -8.41 -11.71
N ARG A 70 -5.85 -7.57 -12.57
CA ARG A 70 -4.56 -7.81 -13.26
C ARG A 70 -3.45 -6.88 -12.79
N MET A 71 -3.79 -5.81 -12.09
CA MET A 71 -2.85 -4.83 -11.57
C MET A 71 -3.00 -4.70 -10.06
N LEU A 72 -1.88 -4.42 -9.39
CA LEU A 72 -1.85 -4.14 -7.96
C LEU A 72 -1.17 -2.81 -7.69
N PHE A 73 -1.73 -2.01 -6.78
CA PHE A 73 -1.00 -0.91 -6.18
C PHE A 73 -0.29 -1.45 -4.93
N PHE A 74 0.97 -1.83 -5.08
CA PHE A 74 1.77 -2.45 -4.02
C PHE A 74 3.21 -1.97 -4.05
N THR A 75 3.68 -1.38 -2.95
CA THR A 75 5.07 -0.90 -2.81
C THR A 75 5.61 -1.16 -1.42
N ASN A 76 6.93 -1.10 -1.28
CA ASN A 76 7.64 -1.19 -0.01
C ASN A 76 8.68 -0.07 0.13
N ASP A 77 9.18 0.11 1.35
CA ASP A 77 10.14 1.16 1.71
C ASP A 77 11.51 1.02 1.02
N HIS A 78 11.90 -0.17 0.57
CA HIS A 78 13.10 -0.37 -0.25
C HIS A 78 12.91 0.12 -1.69
N GLU A 79 11.72 -0.07 -2.26
CA GLU A 79 11.40 0.39 -3.61
C GLU A 79 11.13 1.89 -3.67
N ASN A 80 10.51 2.46 -2.63
CA ASN A 80 10.03 3.84 -2.64
C ASN A 80 10.17 4.53 -1.28
N ARG A 81 11.41 4.65 -0.80
CA ARG A 81 11.73 5.27 0.49
C ARG A 81 11.08 6.65 0.69
N GLN A 82 11.13 7.51 -0.33
CA GLN A 82 10.59 8.88 -0.24
C GLN A 82 9.07 8.90 -0.03
N PHE A 83 8.34 7.97 -0.65
CA PHE A 83 6.90 7.81 -0.40
C PHE A 83 6.65 7.43 1.07
N PHE A 84 7.41 6.49 1.62
CA PHE A 84 7.23 6.06 3.02
C PHE A 84 7.63 7.13 4.05
N GLU A 85 8.69 7.89 3.80
CA GLU A 85 9.07 9.04 4.64
C GLU A 85 7.95 10.10 4.67
N SER A 86 7.23 10.24 3.56
CA SER A 86 6.10 11.18 3.46
C SER A 86 4.82 10.61 4.05
N LEU A 87 4.64 9.29 4.03
CA LEU A 87 3.50 8.58 4.58
C LEU A 87 3.54 8.49 6.11
N GLU A 88 4.74 8.39 6.68
CA GLU A 88 4.98 8.16 8.12
C GLU A 88 4.23 9.10 9.07
N PRO A 89 4.09 10.41 8.80
CA PRO A 89 3.30 11.30 9.66
C PRO A 89 1.79 10.98 9.70
N HIS A 90 1.27 10.22 8.73
CA HIS A 90 -0.17 10.00 8.55
C HIS A 90 -0.69 8.75 9.27
N TYR A 91 0.20 7.94 9.86
CA TYR A 91 -0.18 6.78 10.67
C TYR A 91 0.73 6.69 11.91
N ASP A 92 0.31 5.90 12.88
CA ASP A 92 1.17 5.52 13.99
C ASP A 92 1.07 3.99 14.15
N VAL A 93 2.02 3.40 14.86
CA VAL A 93 2.11 1.95 15.06
C VAL A 93 1.67 1.68 16.49
N PRO A 94 0.74 0.77 16.77
CA PRO A 94 0.36 0.45 18.14
C PRO A 94 1.57 0.02 18.97
N ARG A 95 1.69 0.53 20.21
CA ARG A 95 2.81 0.21 21.13
C ARG A 95 3.16 -1.28 21.24
N PRO A 96 2.19 -2.22 21.28
CA PRO A 96 2.50 -3.65 21.32
C PRO A 96 3.25 -4.19 20.10
N LEU A 97 3.41 -3.39 19.04
CA LEU A 97 4.06 -3.74 17.77
C LEU A 97 5.36 -2.96 17.55
N TRP A 98 5.78 -2.09 18.47
CA TRP A 98 7.01 -1.29 18.34
C TRP A 98 8.30 -2.13 18.35
N HIS A 99 8.23 -3.40 18.79
CA HIS A 99 9.35 -4.33 18.72
C HIS A 99 9.56 -4.92 17.32
N VAL A 100 8.60 -4.74 16.40
CA VAL A 100 8.69 -5.27 15.04
C VAL A 100 9.56 -4.34 14.20
N ASP A 101 10.83 -4.70 14.08
CA ASP A 101 11.76 -4.10 13.12
C ASP A 101 11.71 -4.89 11.82
N GLY A 102 11.31 -4.26 10.71
CA GLY A 102 11.07 -4.94 9.45
C GLY A 102 10.76 -3.98 8.31
N PHE A 103 10.53 -4.55 7.12
CA PHE A 103 10.20 -3.78 5.93
C PHE A 103 8.74 -3.33 5.96
N LYS A 104 8.49 -2.09 5.52
CA LYS A 104 7.14 -1.51 5.46
C LYS A 104 6.52 -1.76 4.08
N VAL A 105 5.23 -2.04 4.06
CA VAL A 105 4.46 -2.28 2.83
C VAL A 105 3.24 -1.38 2.80
N PHE A 106 2.95 -0.83 1.62
CA PHE A 106 1.70 -0.13 1.33
C PHE A 106 0.97 -0.88 0.22
N SER A 107 -0.34 -1.06 0.42
CA SER A 107 -1.21 -1.68 -0.58
C SER A 107 -2.53 -0.93 -0.69
N ALA A 108 -2.97 -0.67 -1.92
CA ALA A 108 -4.29 -0.16 -2.24
C ALA A 108 -4.92 -1.04 -3.33
N MET A 109 -6.24 -1.21 -3.26
CA MET A 109 -6.97 -2.09 -4.16
C MET A 109 -8.36 -1.51 -4.43
N GLU A 110 -8.93 -1.87 -5.58
CA GLU A 110 -10.34 -1.63 -5.86
C GLU A 110 -11.25 -2.56 -5.03
N GLN A 111 -12.55 -2.26 -5.02
CA GLN A 111 -13.53 -3.11 -4.36
C GLN A 111 -13.56 -4.50 -5.00
N GLY A 112 -13.45 -5.55 -4.18
CA GLY A 112 -13.37 -6.94 -4.66
C GLY A 112 -11.94 -7.38 -5.04
N GLY A 113 -10.97 -6.47 -5.01
CA GLY A 113 -9.56 -6.81 -5.18
C GLY A 113 -9.01 -7.59 -3.99
N SER A 114 -7.97 -8.36 -4.23
CA SER A 114 -7.23 -9.07 -3.18
C SER A 114 -5.75 -9.11 -3.53
N HIS A 115 -4.90 -9.08 -2.49
CA HIS A 115 -3.46 -9.26 -2.65
C HIS A 115 -3.09 -10.57 -1.95
N PRO A 116 -2.39 -11.49 -2.62
CA PRO A 116 -1.87 -12.68 -1.94
C PRO A 116 -0.88 -12.24 -0.86
N PHE A 117 -1.15 -12.60 0.39
CA PHE A 117 -0.20 -12.37 1.47
C PHE A 117 0.88 -13.45 1.43
N HIS A 118 2.13 -13.01 1.29
CA HIS A 118 3.26 -13.88 1.57
C HIS A 118 3.42 -14.04 3.08
N ARG A 119 3.68 -15.27 3.52
CA ARG A 119 3.91 -15.56 4.93
C ARG A 119 5.35 -15.22 5.30
N HIS A 120 5.54 -14.00 5.76
CA HIS A 120 6.75 -13.59 6.46
C HIS A 120 6.59 -13.92 7.96
N GLY A 121 7.56 -13.54 8.81
CA GLY A 121 7.58 -13.89 10.24
C GLY A 121 6.41 -13.30 11.04
N GLU A 122 6.71 -12.46 12.02
CA GLU A 122 5.66 -11.64 12.65
C GLU A 122 5.25 -10.54 11.68
N ALA A 123 3.94 -10.33 11.52
CA ALA A 123 3.40 -9.30 10.64
C ALA A 123 2.15 -8.68 11.27
N TRP A 124 1.96 -7.38 11.04
CA TRP A 124 0.75 -6.67 11.42
C TRP A 124 0.21 -5.91 10.19
N LEU A 125 -1.09 -5.70 10.16
CA LEU A 125 -1.78 -5.00 9.08
C LEU A 125 -2.66 -3.91 9.65
N GLY A 126 -2.39 -2.67 9.27
CA GLY A 126 -3.26 -1.52 9.52
C GLY A 126 -4.19 -1.31 8.33
N GLN A 127 -5.50 -1.20 8.59
CA GLN A 127 -6.47 -0.80 7.58
C GLN A 127 -6.85 0.67 7.75
N ALA A 128 -6.46 1.49 6.77
CA ALA A 128 -6.69 2.93 6.80
C ALA A 128 -8.06 3.36 6.22
N SER A 129 -8.58 2.61 5.24
CA SER A 129 -9.86 2.90 4.56
C SER A 129 -10.52 1.61 4.05
N GLY A 130 -11.83 1.68 3.80
CA GLY A 130 -12.66 0.55 3.36
C GLY A 130 -12.84 -0.54 4.43
N ALA A 131 -13.30 -1.71 3.99
CA ALA A 131 -13.38 -2.94 4.81
C ALA A 131 -12.92 -4.14 3.99
N ARG A 132 -12.27 -5.11 4.65
CA ARG A 132 -11.99 -6.43 4.07
C ARG A 132 -12.95 -7.43 4.73
N ALA A 133 -13.62 -8.25 3.93
CA ALA A 133 -14.51 -9.32 4.39
C ALA A 133 -13.77 -10.66 4.43
#